data_AF-A0A7X8JPF5-F1
#
_entry.id   AF-A0A7X8JPF5-F1
#
_cell.length_a   1.000
_cell.length_b   1.000
_cell.length_c   1.000
_cell.angle_alpha   90.00
_cell.angle_beta   90.00
_cell.angle_gamma   90.00
#
_symmetry.space_group_name_H-M   'P 1'
#
loop_
_entity.id
_entity.type
_entity.pdbx_description
1 polymer ?
#
loop_
_entity_poly.entity_id
_entity_poly.type
_entity_poly.pdbx_seq_one_letter_code
_entity_poly.pdbx_strand_id
1 'polypeptide(L)'
;LIAQQQWDIVQDVRKHKKRTPKQMEEPNMFSGLVYCADCKKTMVLHRAHTMKASYNNFKCYTYNKRGKDVCSAHYLKEQDLVKIVLDDLRRVTHFARQKELNAAIPVKETRLEKLKASAANVEAFIEKAKRYTDIPELTPELLRLFIERIEIGERSERYSRTAEQDIRIVYRDVGVMDSVEPVESDEQEIEELTEQAESGQKTA
;
A
#
# COMPACT_ATOMS: atom_id res chain seq x y z
N LEU A 1 4.77 -19.16 -22.92
CA LEU A 1 5.75 -19.01 -21.81
C LEU A 1 5.22 -17.94 -20.86
N ILE A 2 5.29 -18.14 -19.55
CA ILE A 2 4.86 -17.15 -18.53
C ILE A 2 6.11 -16.39 -18.06
N ALA A 3 6.01 -15.08 -17.85
CA ALA A 3 7.12 -14.28 -17.32
C ALA A 3 7.53 -14.76 -15.91
N GLN A 4 8.84 -14.82 -15.62
CA GLN A 4 9.37 -15.29 -14.34
C GLN A 4 8.74 -14.54 -13.16
N GLN A 5 8.59 -13.22 -13.27
CA GLN A 5 7.92 -12.39 -12.26
C GLN A 5 6.48 -12.84 -11.97
N GLN A 6 5.70 -13.15 -13.01
CA GLN A 6 4.33 -13.63 -12.83
C GLN A 6 4.32 -15.02 -12.19
N TRP A 7 5.29 -15.86 -12.53
CA TRP A 7 5.46 -17.17 -11.88
C TRP A 7 5.79 -17.01 -10.40
N ASP A 8 6.73 -16.12 -10.03
CA ASP A 8 7.13 -15.85 -8.65
C ASP A 8 5.96 -15.31 -7.80
N ILE A 9 5.18 -14.36 -8.34
CA ILE A 9 3.96 -13.84 -7.70
C ILE A 9 2.98 -14.98 -7.46
N VAL A 10 2.75 -15.85 -8.45
CA VAL A 10 1.84 -16.99 -8.31
C VAL A 10 2.34 -17.98 -7.26
N GLN A 11 3.64 -18.29 -7.23
CA GLN A 11 4.21 -19.18 -6.19
C GLN A 11 4.03 -18.59 -4.80
N ASP A 12 4.27 -17.28 -4.65
CA ASP A 12 4.09 -16.61 -3.38
C ASP A 12 2.62 -16.61 -2.93
N VAL A 13 1.70 -16.27 -3.83
CA VAL A 13 0.25 -16.37 -3.57
C VAL A 13 -0.16 -17.81 -3.20
N ARG A 14 0.50 -18.83 -3.76
CA ARG A 14 0.24 -20.25 -3.44
C ARG A 14 0.78 -20.69 -2.09
N LYS A 15 1.88 -20.10 -1.59
CA LYS A 15 2.39 -20.36 -0.21
C LYS A 15 1.33 -20.03 0.83
N HIS A 16 0.51 -19.03 0.55
CA HIS A 16 -0.61 -18.64 1.40
C HIS A 16 -1.75 -19.64 1.22
N LYS A 17 -2.07 -20.39 2.30
CA LYS A 17 -3.20 -21.34 2.30
C LYS A 17 -4.49 -20.58 2.00
N LYS A 18 -5.00 -20.70 0.77
CA LYS A 18 -6.32 -20.16 0.39
C LYS A 18 -7.35 -20.76 1.35
N ARG A 19 -8.01 -19.89 2.13
CA ARG A 19 -9.19 -20.33 2.88
C ARG A 19 -10.27 -20.58 1.84
N THR A 20 -10.81 -21.79 1.81
CA THR A 20 -11.98 -22.09 0.97
C THR A 20 -13.07 -21.08 1.31
N PRO A 21 -13.57 -20.29 0.35
CA PRO A 21 -14.68 -19.39 0.59
C PRO A 21 -15.87 -20.24 1.01
N LYS A 22 -16.36 -20.09 2.24
CA LYS A 22 -17.50 -20.88 2.70
C LYS A 22 -18.84 -20.34 2.20
N GLN A 23 -18.91 -19.05 1.87
CA GLN A 23 -20.16 -18.31 1.56
C GLN A 23 -19.88 -17.04 0.73
N MET A 24 -19.02 -17.15 -0.28
CA MET A 24 -18.51 -16.01 -1.03
C MET A 24 -18.23 -16.42 -2.47
N GLU A 25 -18.89 -15.74 -3.41
CA GLU A 25 -18.66 -15.94 -4.85
C GLU A 25 -17.27 -15.40 -5.25
N GLU A 26 -16.84 -14.27 -4.68
CA GLU A 26 -15.54 -13.65 -4.99
C GLU A 26 -14.68 -13.38 -3.74
N PRO A 27 -13.43 -13.86 -3.67
CA PRO A 27 -12.51 -13.52 -2.59
C PRO A 27 -12.21 -12.02 -2.51
N ASN A 28 -12.06 -11.50 -1.30
CA ASN A 28 -11.62 -10.12 -1.08
C ASN A 28 -10.22 -9.85 -1.69
N MET A 29 -10.00 -8.64 -2.22
CA MET A 29 -8.73 -8.26 -2.85
C MET A 29 -7.51 -8.30 -1.90
N PHE A 30 -7.71 -8.01 -0.61
CA PHE A 30 -6.67 -8.10 0.43
C PHE A 30 -6.54 -9.49 1.06
N SER A 31 -7.29 -10.48 0.56
CA SER A 31 -7.23 -11.85 1.08
C SER A 31 -5.80 -12.41 0.97
N GLY A 32 -5.24 -12.77 2.12
CA GLY A 32 -3.87 -13.29 2.24
C GLY A 32 -2.77 -12.22 2.37
N LEU A 33 -3.11 -10.93 2.26
CA LEU A 33 -2.15 -9.83 2.34
C LEU A 33 -2.14 -9.15 3.71
N VAL A 34 -3.19 -9.26 4.50
CA VAL A 34 -3.34 -8.52 5.77
C VAL A 34 -2.91 -9.35 6.97
N TYR A 35 -2.02 -8.79 7.78
CA TYR A 35 -1.39 -9.39 8.95
C TYR A 35 -1.53 -8.51 10.18
N CYS A 36 -1.62 -9.15 11.34
CA CYS A 36 -1.50 -8.45 12.61
C CYS A 36 -0.02 -8.14 12.89
N ALA A 37 0.28 -6.89 13.25
CA ALA A 37 1.64 -6.46 13.54
C ALA A 37 2.25 -7.19 14.76
N ASP A 38 1.44 -7.53 15.77
CA ASP A 38 1.93 -8.18 16.98
C ASP A 38 2.09 -9.69 16.81
N CYS A 39 1.01 -10.39 16.43
CA CYS A 39 1.03 -11.85 16.40
C CYS A 39 1.50 -12.44 15.06
N LYS A 40 1.78 -11.60 14.05
CA LYS A 40 2.24 -11.96 12.69
C LYS A 40 1.38 -13.00 11.96
N LYS A 41 0.12 -13.17 12.37
CA LYS A 41 -0.85 -14.06 11.68
C LYS A 41 -1.77 -13.24 10.80
N THR A 42 -2.29 -13.90 9.76
CA THR A 42 -3.26 -13.28 8.86
C THR A 42 -4.53 -12.85 9.59
N MET A 43 -4.98 -11.64 9.29
CA MET A 43 -6.24 -11.11 9.80
C MET A 43 -7.42 -11.71 9.02
N VAL A 44 -8.59 -11.71 9.64
CA VAL A 44 -9.81 -12.27 9.06
C VAL A 44 -10.78 -11.14 8.77
N LEU A 45 -11.27 -11.10 7.53
CA LEU A 45 -12.37 -10.22 7.15
C LEU A 45 -13.67 -10.70 7.80
N HIS A 46 -14.28 -9.83 8.60
CA HIS A 46 -15.61 -10.00 9.13
C HIS A 46 -16.62 -9.35 8.18
N ARG A 47 -17.46 -10.19 7.57
CA ARG A 47 -18.58 -9.82 6.69
C ARG A 47 -19.77 -10.70 6.99
N ALA A 48 -20.97 -10.16 6.83
CA ALA A 48 -22.21 -10.91 6.91
C ALA A 48 -23.14 -10.44 5.79
N HIS A 49 -24.02 -11.31 5.29
CA HIS A 49 -24.96 -10.97 4.21
C HIS A 49 -25.96 -9.86 4.61
N THR A 50 -26.17 -9.69 5.92
CA THR A 50 -27.02 -8.63 6.50
C THR A 50 -26.27 -7.32 6.71
N MET A 51 -24.94 -7.32 6.58
CA MET A 51 -24.12 -6.12 6.78
C MET A 51 -23.90 -5.39 5.46
N LYS A 52 -23.96 -4.06 5.50
CA LYS A 52 -23.50 -3.22 4.38
C LYS A 52 -21.99 -3.40 4.22
N ALA A 53 -21.51 -3.39 2.97
CA ALA A 53 -20.09 -3.52 2.66
C ALA A 53 -19.20 -2.48 3.37
N SER A 54 -19.74 -1.27 3.63
CA SER A 54 -19.03 -0.22 4.37
C SER A 54 -18.68 -0.56 5.82
N TYR A 55 -19.35 -1.56 6.40
CA TYR A 55 -19.07 -2.03 7.77
C TYR A 55 -18.13 -3.23 7.82
N ASN A 56 -17.70 -3.74 6.66
CA ASN A 56 -16.71 -4.81 6.61
C ASN A 56 -15.41 -4.36 7.29
N ASN A 57 -14.82 -5.25 8.07
CA ASN A 57 -13.60 -4.96 8.81
C ASN A 57 -12.74 -6.20 8.97
N PHE A 58 -11.43 -5.99 8.98
CA PHE A 58 -10.44 -6.98 9.35
C PHE A 58 -10.29 -7.02 10.87
N LYS A 59 -10.19 -8.22 11.42
CA LYS A 59 -9.92 -8.46 12.85
C LYS A 59 -8.77 -9.44 13.01
N CYS A 60 -7.93 -9.25 14.04
CA CYS A 60 -6.89 -10.24 14.35
C CYS A 60 -7.52 -11.60 14.70
N TYR A 61 -7.11 -12.63 13.96
CA TYR A 61 -7.58 -14.00 14.18
C TYR A 61 -7.21 -14.52 15.56
N THR A 62 -5.97 -14.25 16.00
CA THR A 62 -5.44 -14.75 17.27
C THR A 62 -6.20 -14.16 18.45
N TYR A 63 -6.41 -12.85 18.45
CA TYR A 63 -7.21 -12.19 19.48
C TYR A 63 -8.63 -12.74 19.53
N ASN A 64 -9.30 -12.85 18.38
CA ASN A 64 -10.68 -13.33 18.34
C ASN A 64 -10.82 -14.79 18.81
N LYS A 65 -9.80 -15.64 18.58
CA LYS A 65 -9.84 -17.06 18.96
C LYS A 65 -9.28 -17.36 20.35
N ARG A 66 -8.24 -16.65 20.78
CA ARG A 66 -7.47 -16.93 22.01
C ARG A 66 -7.56 -15.82 23.06
N GLY A 67 -8.18 -14.69 22.75
CA GLY A 67 -8.37 -13.58 23.67
C GLY A 67 -7.14 -12.68 23.86
N LYS A 68 -7.27 -11.79 24.84
CA LYS A 68 -6.32 -10.71 25.16
C LYS A 68 -4.95 -11.19 25.66
N ASP A 69 -4.88 -12.42 26.16
CA ASP A 69 -3.66 -12.97 26.74
C ASP A 69 -2.60 -13.31 25.68
N VAL A 70 -3.01 -13.38 24.40
CA VAL A 70 -2.13 -13.75 23.29
C VAL A 70 -1.93 -12.60 22.30
N CYS A 71 -2.91 -11.71 22.14
CA CYS A 71 -2.84 -10.57 21.23
C CYS A 71 -3.86 -9.52 21.65
N SER A 72 -3.79 -8.32 21.10
CA SER A 72 -4.76 -7.25 21.35
C SER A 72 -5.82 -7.15 20.25
N ALA A 73 -6.81 -6.28 20.47
CA ALA A 73 -8.00 -6.10 19.65
C ALA A 73 -7.75 -5.35 18.34
N HIS A 74 -6.77 -5.81 17.54
CA HIS A 74 -6.48 -5.25 16.23
C HIS A 74 -7.69 -5.32 15.30
N TYR A 75 -8.12 -4.16 14.82
CA TYR A 75 -9.15 -4.05 13.81
C TYR A 75 -8.85 -2.92 12.83
N LEU A 76 -9.29 -3.07 11.60
CA LEU A 76 -9.28 -2.00 10.60
C LEU A 76 -10.47 -2.19 9.65
N LYS A 77 -11.17 -1.12 9.29
CA LYS A 77 -12.25 -1.24 8.30
C LYS A 77 -11.68 -1.49 6.92
N GLU A 78 -12.43 -2.24 6.11
CA GLU A 78 -12.04 -2.51 4.73
C GLU A 78 -11.89 -1.21 3.93
N GLN A 79 -12.84 -0.26 4.07
CA GLN A 79 -12.78 1.02 3.36
C GLN A 79 -11.59 1.88 3.76
N ASP A 80 -11.23 1.86 5.05
CA ASP A 80 -10.07 2.62 5.54
C ASP A 80 -8.78 2.01 4.95
N LEU A 81 -8.68 0.67 4.91
CA LEU A 81 -7.56 -0.02 4.28
C LEU A 81 -7.44 0.28 2.78
N VAL A 82 -8.56 0.32 2.06
CA VAL A 82 -8.58 0.70 0.63
C VAL A 82 -7.98 2.09 0.44
N LYS A 83 -8.42 3.07 1.23
CA LYS A 83 -7.92 4.45 1.15
C LYS A 83 -6.43 4.52 1.43
N ILE A 84 -5.99 3.95 2.56
CA ILE A 84 -4.58 3.96 2.97
C ILE A 84 -3.68 3.37 1.89
N VAL A 85 -4.06 2.21 1.34
CA VAL A 85 -3.23 1.53 0.33
C VAL A 85 -3.25 2.29 -1.00
N LEU A 86 -4.38 2.90 -1.38
CA LEU A 86 -4.48 3.70 -2.59
C LEU A 86 -3.63 4.96 -2.49
N ASP A 87 -3.75 5.69 -1.38
CA ASP A 87 -2.99 6.91 -1.13
C ASP A 87 -1.49 6.60 -1.07
N ASP A 88 -1.09 5.49 -0.44
CA ASP A 88 0.31 5.07 -0.38
C ASP A 88 0.86 4.69 -1.76
N LEU A 89 0.10 3.93 -2.56
CA LEU A 89 0.50 3.60 -3.93
C LEU A 89 0.65 4.85 -4.80
N ARG A 90 -0.25 5.83 -4.68
CA ARG A 90 -0.14 7.11 -5.39
C ARG A 90 1.08 7.91 -4.97
N ARG A 91 1.36 7.98 -3.67
CA ARG A 91 2.55 8.63 -3.12
C ARG A 91 3.83 8.01 -3.70
N VAL A 92 3.87 6.69 -3.74
CA VAL A 92 5.02 5.93 -4.21
C VAL A 92 5.21 6.03 -5.74
N THR A 93 4.13 5.98 -6.53
CA THR A 93 4.22 6.20 -7.99
C THR A 93 4.63 7.63 -8.33
N HIS A 94 4.14 8.61 -7.57
CA HIS A 94 4.57 10.00 -7.71
C HIS A 94 6.05 10.18 -7.41
N PHE A 95 6.53 9.66 -6.28
CA PHE A 95 7.96 9.69 -5.93
C PHE A 95 8.84 9.06 -7.02
N ALA A 96 8.39 7.95 -7.62
CA ALA A 96 9.09 7.30 -8.72
C ALA A 96 9.23 8.22 -9.94
N ARG A 97 8.20 9.02 -10.26
CA ARG A 97 8.23 10.03 -11.33
C ARG A 97 9.17 11.19 -10.99
N GLN A 98 9.08 11.73 -9.79
CA GLN A 98 9.91 12.87 -9.38
C GLN A 98 11.40 12.52 -9.38
N LYS A 99 11.74 11.30 -8.96
CA LYS A 99 13.12 10.81 -9.00
C LYS A 99 13.68 10.73 -10.42
N GLU A 100 12.88 10.42 -11.44
CA GLU A 100 13.34 10.47 -12.84
C GLU A 100 13.71 11.88 -13.29
N LEU A 101 12.85 12.86 -13.00
CA LEU A 101 13.12 14.26 -13.32
C LEU A 101 14.40 14.73 -12.62
N ASN A 102 14.56 14.37 -11.34
CA ASN A 102 15.72 14.79 -10.56
C ASN A 102 17.01 14.01 -10.91
N ALA A 103 16.92 12.77 -11.37
CA ALA A 103 18.08 11.99 -11.81
C ALA A 103 18.73 12.53 -13.10
N ALA A 104 18.04 13.40 -13.84
CA ALA A 104 18.66 14.20 -14.91
C ALA A 104 19.71 15.19 -14.38
N ILE A 105 19.76 15.42 -13.06
CA ILE A 105 20.79 16.21 -12.36
C ILE A 105 21.75 15.22 -11.68
N PRO A 106 23.06 15.24 -11.98
CA PRO A 106 23.99 14.23 -11.51
C PRO A 106 24.31 14.40 -10.02
N VAL A 107 23.47 13.85 -9.15
CA VAL A 107 23.73 13.76 -7.71
C VAL A 107 24.55 12.50 -7.43
N LYS A 108 25.79 12.71 -6.98
CA LYS A 108 26.69 11.66 -6.53
C LYS A 108 26.20 11.12 -5.20
N GLU A 109 25.81 9.86 -5.13
CA GLU A 109 25.83 9.13 -3.85
C GLU A 109 26.52 7.77 -3.96
N THR A 110 27.70 7.76 -3.37
CA THR A 110 28.49 6.60 -2.99
C THR A 110 27.95 6.00 -1.70
N ARG A 111 27.48 4.74 -1.70
CA ARG A 111 27.69 3.78 -0.59
C ARG A 111 27.43 2.33 -1.05
N LEU A 112 28.02 1.40 -0.30
CA LEU A 112 28.53 0.07 -0.66
C LEU A 112 27.49 -1.04 -0.95
N GLU A 113 27.88 -1.95 -1.84
CA GLU A 113 27.35 -3.27 -2.29
C GLU A 113 25.98 -3.80 -1.80
N LYS A 114 25.61 -3.68 -0.51
CA LYS A 114 24.21 -3.92 -0.07
C LYS A 114 23.24 -2.91 -0.67
N LEU A 115 23.71 -1.70 -0.97
CA LEU A 115 22.96 -0.66 -1.67
C LEU A 115 22.84 -0.91 -3.16
N LYS A 116 23.72 -1.70 -3.80
CA LYS A 116 23.60 -1.98 -5.24
C LYS A 116 22.42 -2.91 -5.53
N ALA A 117 22.24 -3.96 -4.73
CA ALA A 117 21.10 -4.86 -4.87
C ALA A 117 19.77 -4.17 -4.47
N SER A 118 19.80 -3.38 -3.39
CA SER A 118 18.65 -2.55 -3.01
C SER A 118 18.33 -1.49 -4.07
N ALA A 119 19.33 -0.83 -4.65
CA ALA A 119 19.14 0.14 -5.73
C ALA A 119 18.56 -0.50 -6.99
N ALA A 120 19.05 -1.68 -7.40
CA ALA A 120 18.50 -2.41 -8.53
C ALA A 120 17.03 -2.82 -8.31
N ASN A 121 16.68 -3.26 -7.09
CA ASN A 121 15.29 -3.57 -6.77
C ASN A 121 14.40 -2.32 -6.71
N VAL A 122 14.93 -1.21 -6.19
CA VAL A 122 14.25 0.10 -6.18
C VAL A 122 14.02 0.60 -7.61
N GLU A 123 15.00 0.46 -8.49
CA GLU A 123 14.87 0.83 -9.90
C GLU A 123 13.85 -0.05 -10.62
N ALA A 124 13.90 -1.37 -10.42
CA ALA A 124 12.89 -2.29 -10.97
C ALA A 124 11.48 -2.01 -10.44
N PHE A 125 11.37 -1.59 -9.18
CA PHE A 125 10.12 -1.16 -8.58
C PHE A 125 9.61 0.14 -9.21
N ILE A 126 10.49 1.13 -9.39
CA ILE A 126 10.19 2.40 -10.05
C ILE A 126 9.72 2.15 -11.49
N GLU A 127 10.40 1.29 -12.26
CA GLU A 127 9.97 0.88 -13.60
C GLU A 127 8.59 0.19 -13.63
N LYS A 128 8.27 -0.61 -12.60
CA LYS A 128 6.91 -1.15 -12.45
C LYS A 128 5.92 -0.03 -12.16
N ALA A 129 6.23 0.86 -11.21
CA ALA A 129 5.38 1.95 -10.78
C ALA A 129 5.05 2.92 -11.93
N LYS A 130 6.02 3.22 -12.81
CA LYS A 130 5.83 4.05 -14.02
C LYS A 130 4.77 3.51 -14.98
N ARG A 131 4.58 2.20 -15.05
CA ARG A 131 3.54 1.62 -15.92
C ARG A 131 2.12 1.85 -15.39
N TYR A 132 2.01 2.29 -14.14
CA TYR A 132 0.76 2.55 -13.43
C TYR A 132 0.78 3.99 -12.87
N THR A 133 1.08 4.98 -13.73
CA THR A 133 1.18 6.40 -13.33
C THR A 133 -0.11 6.92 -12.69
N ASP A 134 -1.24 6.52 -13.26
CA ASP A 134 -2.57 6.89 -12.76
C ASP A 134 -3.26 5.63 -12.24
N ILE A 135 -3.37 5.53 -10.92
CA ILE A 135 -4.12 4.48 -10.24
C ILE A 135 -5.47 5.08 -9.83
N PRO A 136 -6.51 5.00 -10.69
CA PRO A 136 -7.84 5.49 -10.35
C PRO A 136 -8.48 4.63 -9.25
N GLU A 137 -8.23 3.31 -9.29
CA GLU A 137 -8.79 2.34 -8.37
C GLU A 137 -7.81 1.20 -8.03
N LEU A 138 -7.99 0.60 -6.85
CA LEU A 138 -7.22 -0.58 -6.44
C LEU A 138 -7.80 -1.85 -7.07
N THR A 139 -6.94 -2.61 -7.74
CA THR A 139 -7.27 -3.93 -8.26
C THR A 139 -6.50 -5.03 -7.52
N PRO A 140 -7.07 -6.26 -7.40
CA PRO A 140 -6.34 -7.40 -6.84
C PRO A 140 -4.99 -7.66 -7.52
N GLU A 141 -4.89 -7.41 -8.82
CA GLU A 141 -3.69 -7.56 -9.62
C GLU A 141 -2.62 -6.58 -9.17
N LEU A 142 -2.98 -5.31 -9.00
CA LEU A 142 -2.09 -4.26 -8.54
C LEU A 142 -1.55 -4.54 -7.14
N LEU A 143 -2.43 -4.95 -6.22
CA LEU A 143 -2.02 -5.34 -4.87
C LEU A 143 -1.02 -6.49 -4.89
N ARG A 144 -1.28 -7.54 -5.69
CA ARG A 144 -0.37 -8.69 -5.78
C ARG A 144 0.93 -8.35 -6.48
N LEU A 145 0.94 -7.36 -7.38
CA LEU A 145 2.13 -6.91 -8.08
C LEU A 145 3.09 -6.17 -7.15
N PHE A 146 2.57 -5.22 -6.37
CA PHE A 146 3.40 -4.31 -5.57
C PHE A 146 3.57 -4.75 -4.12
N ILE A 147 2.52 -5.28 -3.50
CA ILE A 147 2.45 -5.50 -2.06
C ILE A 147 2.73 -6.96 -1.73
N GLU A 148 3.69 -7.18 -0.84
CA GLU A 148 3.96 -8.47 -0.23
C GLU A 148 2.99 -8.74 0.92
N ARG A 149 2.89 -7.78 1.85
CA ARG A 149 1.99 -7.85 3.00
C ARG A 149 1.71 -6.48 3.61
N ILE A 150 0.64 -6.41 4.39
CA ILE A 150 0.20 -5.23 5.12
C ILE A 150 0.08 -5.62 6.59
N GLU A 151 0.81 -4.93 7.47
CA GLU A 151 0.81 -5.18 8.90
C GLU A 151 -0.02 -4.10 9.61
N ILE A 152 -0.96 -4.51 10.44
CA ILE A 152 -1.88 -3.63 11.17
C ILE A 152 -1.62 -3.76 12.66
N GLY A 153 -1.27 -2.64 13.30
CA GLY A 153 -1.04 -2.49 14.74
C GLY A 153 -2.30 -2.14 15.53
N GLU A 154 -2.16 -2.17 16.86
CA GLU A 154 -3.21 -1.74 17.78
C GLU A 154 -3.40 -0.21 17.66
N ARG A 155 -4.62 0.25 17.88
CA ARG A 155 -4.87 1.70 18.01
C ARG A 155 -4.29 2.19 19.33
N SER A 156 -3.79 3.43 19.34
CA SER A 156 -3.29 4.05 20.57
C SER A 156 -4.36 4.14 21.66
N GLU A 157 -5.62 4.34 21.28
CA GLU A 157 -6.78 4.28 22.16
C GLU A 157 -7.78 3.21 21.71
N ARG A 158 -8.22 2.37 22.66
CA ARG A 158 -9.23 1.35 22.40
C ARG A 158 -10.58 1.98 22.07
N TYR A 159 -11.24 1.44 21.05
CA TYR A 159 -12.56 1.86 20.54
C TYR A 159 -12.63 3.26 19.92
N SER A 160 -11.55 4.05 20.01
CA SER A 160 -11.49 5.36 19.37
C SER A 160 -11.50 5.20 17.86
N ARG A 161 -12.38 5.95 17.21
CA ARG A 161 -12.51 5.97 15.74
C ARG A 161 -11.46 6.86 15.09
N THR A 162 -10.87 7.78 15.86
CA THR A 162 -9.95 8.83 15.41
C THR A 162 -8.53 8.62 15.90
N ALA A 163 -8.32 7.75 16.89
CA ALA A 163 -6.98 7.45 17.38
C ALA A 163 -6.06 6.93 16.26
N GLU A 164 -4.81 7.34 16.35
CA GLU A 164 -3.74 6.89 15.47
C GLU A 164 -3.58 5.37 15.54
N GLN A 165 -3.24 4.79 14.40
CA GLN A 165 -3.06 3.37 14.24
C GLN A 165 -1.85 3.14 13.34
N ASP A 166 -0.90 2.32 13.81
CA ASP A 166 0.27 1.95 13.01
C ASP A 166 -0.15 0.95 11.91
N ILE A 167 0.11 1.31 10.66
CA ILE A 167 -0.19 0.49 9.49
C ILE A 167 1.04 0.52 8.58
N ARG A 168 1.64 -0.65 8.38
CA ARG A 168 2.87 -0.80 7.61
C ARG A 168 2.62 -1.58 6.33
N ILE A 169 2.90 -0.98 5.19
CA ILE A 169 2.82 -1.62 3.88
C ILE A 169 4.21 -2.10 3.50
N VAL A 170 4.33 -3.41 3.23
CA VAL A 170 5.59 -4.04 2.81
C VAL A 170 5.49 -4.36 1.33
N TYR A 171 6.31 -3.69 0.54
CA TYR A 171 6.43 -3.87 -0.90
C TYR A 171 7.41 -4.98 -1.24
N ARG A 172 7.12 -5.75 -2.31
CA ARG A 172 7.90 -6.95 -2.68
C ARG A 172 9.36 -6.68 -3.00
N ASP A 173 9.63 -5.59 -3.72
CA ASP A 173 10.97 -5.31 -4.23
C ASP A 173 11.79 -4.44 -3.27
N VAL A 174 11.12 -3.56 -2.50
CA VAL A 174 11.78 -2.50 -1.71
C VAL A 174 11.55 -2.61 -0.21
N GLY A 175 10.70 -3.52 0.25
CA GLY A 175 10.36 -3.64 1.66
C GLY A 175 9.48 -2.48 2.13
N VAL A 176 9.83 -1.87 3.26
CA VAL A 176 9.06 -0.75 3.84
C VAL A 176 9.59 0.56 3.26
N MET A 177 8.71 1.35 2.64
CA MET A 177 9.04 2.72 2.23
C MET A 177 8.65 3.69 3.36
N ASP A 178 9.50 3.82 4.39
CA ASP A 178 9.27 4.77 5.50
C ASP A 178 9.65 6.22 5.13
N SER A 179 10.26 6.45 3.96
CA SER A 179 10.97 7.70 3.63
C SER A 179 10.38 8.51 2.47
N VAL A 180 9.14 8.24 2.05
CA VAL A 180 8.45 9.11 1.09
C VAL A 180 7.64 10.12 1.89
N GLU A 181 8.23 11.26 2.18
CA GLU A 181 7.49 12.38 2.77
C GLU A 181 6.27 12.70 1.89
N PRO A 182 5.09 12.96 2.48
CA PRO A 182 3.94 13.39 1.71
C PRO A 182 4.33 14.60 0.89
N VAL A 183 4.11 14.50 -0.42
CA VAL A 183 4.25 15.62 -1.34
C VAL A 183 3.20 16.63 -0.90
N GLU A 184 3.64 17.77 -0.36
CA GLU A 184 2.77 18.93 -0.24
C GLU A 184 2.25 19.20 -1.65
N SER A 185 0.94 19.11 -1.78
CA SER A 185 0.21 19.07 -3.03
C SER A 185 0.65 20.18 -3.98
N ASP A 186 0.84 19.81 -5.25
CA ASP A 186 1.07 20.65 -6.43
C ASP A 186 -0.05 21.71 -6.69
N GLU A 187 -0.92 21.99 -5.71
CA GLU A 187 -1.89 23.09 -5.75
C GLU A 187 -1.18 24.45 -5.85
N GLN A 188 -0.03 24.62 -5.19
CA GLN A 188 0.73 25.88 -5.24
C GLN A 188 1.38 26.11 -6.62
N GLU A 189 1.88 25.05 -7.27
CA GLU A 189 2.55 25.17 -8.57
C GLU A 189 1.52 25.38 -9.70
N ILE A 190 0.31 24.83 -9.59
CA ILE A 190 -0.79 25.12 -10.53
C ILE A 190 -1.30 26.55 -10.37
N GLU A 191 -1.47 27.03 -9.13
CA GLU A 191 -1.96 28.40 -8.87
C GLU A 191 -0.96 29.46 -9.38
N GLU A 192 0.33 29.26 -9.14
CA GLU A 192 1.40 30.17 -9.58
C GLU A 192 1.56 30.19 -11.11
N LEU A 193 1.34 29.05 -11.80
CA LEU A 193 1.32 28.98 -13.27
C LEU A 193 0.05 29.59 -13.88
N THR A 194 -1.11 29.49 -13.19
CA THR A 194 -2.35 30.13 -13.65
C THR A 194 -2.32 31.65 -13.50
N GLU A 195 -1.74 32.18 -12.41
CA GLU A 195 -1.57 33.63 -12.23
C GLU A 195 -0.60 34.24 -13.26
N GLN A 196 0.47 33.52 -13.61
CA GLN A 196 1.41 33.97 -14.64
C GLN A 196 0.78 34.00 -16.05
N ALA A 197 -0.10 33.04 -16.37
CA ALA A 197 -0.81 33.00 -17.64
C ALA A 197 -1.86 34.13 -17.79
N GLU A 198 -2.48 34.57 -16.70
CA GLU A 198 -3.45 35.67 -16.70
C GLU A 198 -2.78 37.06 -16.75
N SER A 199 -1.58 37.21 -16.19
CA SER A 199 -0.82 38.46 -16.22
C SER A 199 -0.29 38.82 -17.63
N GLY A 200 -0.09 37.82 -18.50
CA GLY A 200 0.43 38.00 -19.86
C GLY A 200 -0.56 38.47 -20.92
N GLN A 201 -1.87 38.53 -20.62
CA GLN A 201 -2.90 38.91 -21.61
C GLN A 201 -3.38 40.38 -21.53
N LYS A 202 -2.81 41.22 -20.64
CA LYS A 202 -3.21 42.63 -20.48
C LYS A 202 -2.30 43.68 -21.11
N THR A 203 -1.36 43.29 -21.97
CA THR A 203 -0.58 44.24 -22.78
C THR A 203 -0.72 43.93 -24.27
N ALA A 204 -1.81 44.43 -24.87
CA ALA A 204 -1.95 44.66 -26.30
C ALA A 204 -2.92 45.83 -26.52
#